data_AF-B7FJ25-F1
#
_entry.id   AF-B7FJ25-F1
#
_cell.length_a   1.000
_cell.length_b   1.000
_cell.length_c   1.000
_cell.angle_alpha   90.00
_cell.angle_beta   90.00
_cell.angle_gamma   90.00
#
_symmetry.space_group_name_H-M   'P 1'
#
loop_
_entity.id
_entity.type
_entity.pdbx_description
1 polymer ?
#
loop_
_entity_poly.entity_id
_entity_poly.type
_entity_poly.pdbx_seq_one_letter_code
_entity_poly.pdbx_strand_id
1 'polypeptide(L)'
;MEEDGSNVFVDWVKKNKIKTMVVVGVCTDICVLDFVCSTMSAKNRGFLKPLENVVVYSNACATFNVPLEVATNIKGALAHPQEFMHHVCLYMAKERGAKIAKEVLFDAAEKI
;
A
#
# COMPACT_ATOMS: atom_id res chain seq x y z
N MET A 1 15.85 8.83 -3.32
CA MET A 1 16.90 8.14 -4.08
C MET A 1 18.13 8.94 -3.78
N GLU A 2 19.09 8.30 -3.12
CA GLU A 2 20.30 8.98 -2.68
C GLU A 2 21.15 9.35 -3.92
N GLU A 3 22.16 10.20 -3.72
CA GLU A 3 23.04 10.65 -4.81
C GLU A 3 23.76 9.50 -5.52
N ASP A 4 23.97 8.37 -4.83
CA ASP A 4 24.58 7.15 -5.37
C ASP A 4 23.58 6.22 -6.11
N GLY A 5 22.30 6.62 -6.21
CA GLY A 5 21.25 5.83 -6.83
C GLY A 5 20.65 4.74 -5.94
N SER A 6 21.08 4.63 -4.68
CA SER A 6 20.50 3.71 -3.71
C SER A 6 19.08 4.14 -3.29
N ASN A 7 18.35 3.18 -2.71
CA ASN A 7 16.99 3.40 -2.25
C ASN A 7 16.80 2.75 -0.89
N VAL A 8 16.62 3.60 0.13
CA VAL A 8 16.50 3.21 1.55
C VAL A 8 15.46 2.10 1.77
N PHE A 9 14.32 2.15 1.07
CA PHE A 9 13.27 1.13 1.19
C PHE A 9 13.72 -0.23 0.62
N VAL A 10 14.33 -0.22 -0.57
CA VAL A 10 14.86 -1.43 -1.20
C VAL A 10 15.95 -2.06 -0.33
N ASP A 11 16.86 -1.24 0.20
CA ASP A 11 17.96 -1.72 1.03
C ASP A 11 17.47 -2.26 2.36
N TRP A 12 16.46 -1.63 2.96
CA TRP A 12 15.81 -2.11 4.16
C TRP A 12 15.14 -3.49 3.94
N VAL A 13 14.42 -3.69 2.83
CA VAL A 13 13.81 -4.99 2.48
C VAL A 13 14.87 -6.07 2.35
N LYS A 14 15.96 -5.79 1.62
CA LYS A 14 17.06 -6.74 1.40
C LYS A 14 17.79 -7.08 2.71
N LYS A 15 18.17 -6.06 3.47
CA LYS A 15 18.92 -6.19 4.73
C LYS A 15 18.16 -7.03 5.75
N ASN A 16 16.85 -6.81 5.87
CA ASN A 16 16.00 -7.53 6.83
C ASN A 16 15.38 -8.81 6.26
N LYS A 17 15.72 -9.18 5.02
CA LYS A 17 15.23 -10.38 4.33
C LYS A 17 13.71 -10.52 4.38
N ILE A 18 13.00 -9.40 4.20
CA ILE A 18 11.54 -9.35 4.32
C ILE A 18 10.90 -10.15 3.19
N LYS A 19 10.11 -11.16 3.55
CA LYS A 19 9.37 -12.01 2.60
C LYS A 19 7.91 -11.61 2.43
N THR A 20 7.31 -11.09 3.50
CA THR A 20 5.91 -10.66 3.52
C THR A 20 5.83 -9.26 4.10
N MET A 21 5.12 -8.38 3.41
CA MET A 21 4.86 -7.01 3.82
C MET A 21 3.37 -6.80 3.95
N VAL A 22 2.92 -6.39 5.15
CA VAL A 22 1.55 -5.97 5.40
C VAL A 22 1.49 -4.45 5.31
N VAL A 23 0.59 -3.93 4.48
CA VAL A 23 0.40 -2.51 4.20
C VAL A 23 -0.92 -2.05 4.80
N VAL A 24 -0.85 -0.97 5.56
CA VAL A 24 -1.97 -0.28 6.23
C VAL A 24 -1.79 1.23 6.03
N GLY A 25 -2.85 2.01 6.18
CA GLY A 25 -2.73 3.47 6.21
C GLY A 25 -3.87 4.26 5.58
N VAL A 26 -3.62 5.56 5.41
CA VAL A 26 -4.55 6.54 4.84
C VAL A 26 -3.78 7.48 3.90
N CYS A 27 -4.31 7.86 2.73
CA CYS A 27 -5.55 7.40 2.13
C CYS A 27 -5.36 6.16 1.24
N THR A 28 -6.40 5.32 1.13
CA THR A 28 -6.38 4.06 0.36
C THR A 28 -6.13 4.29 -1.12
N ASP A 29 -6.65 5.40 -1.63
CA ASP A 29 -6.74 5.75 -3.06
C ASP A 29 -5.58 6.56 -3.61
N ILE A 30 -4.66 7.02 -2.75
CA ILE A 30 -3.42 7.69 -3.16
C ILE A 30 -2.25 7.00 -2.48
N CYS A 31 -1.95 7.32 -1.23
CA CYS A 31 -0.70 6.91 -0.59
C CYS A 31 -0.55 5.38 -0.50
N VAL A 32 -1.61 4.67 -0.12
CA VAL A 32 -1.58 3.20 -0.04
C VAL A 32 -1.48 2.60 -1.43
N LEU A 33 -2.32 3.03 -2.38
CA LEU A 33 -2.32 2.49 -3.74
C LEU A 33 -0.99 2.75 -4.46
N ASP A 34 -0.44 3.96 -4.37
CA ASP A 34 0.83 4.34 -4.98
C ASP A 34 1.99 3.53 -4.41
N PHE A 35 2.02 3.36 -3.08
CA PHE A 35 3.03 2.54 -2.43
C PHE A 35 2.92 1.08 -2.88
N VAL A 36 1.72 0.52 -2.90
CA VAL A 36 1.49 -0.87 -3.34
C VAL A 36 1.87 -1.04 -4.80
N CYS A 37 1.45 -0.15 -5.69
CA CYS A 37 1.76 -0.22 -7.11
C CYS A 37 3.26 -0.12 -7.37
N SER A 38 3.92 0.85 -6.72
CA SER A 38 5.38 1.05 -6.82
C SER A 38 6.15 -0.16 -6.28
N THR A 39 5.75 -0.68 -5.11
CA THR A 39 6.34 -1.87 -4.49
C THR A 39 6.16 -3.10 -5.38
N MET A 40 4.97 -3.31 -5.92
CA MET A 40 4.69 -4.44 -6.82
C MET A 40 5.50 -4.33 -8.11
N SER A 41 5.62 -3.14 -8.70
CA SER A 41 6.46 -2.90 -9.87
C SER A 41 7.93 -3.25 -9.60
N ALA A 42 8.48 -2.75 -8.47
CA ALA A 42 9.86 -3.03 -8.07
C ALA A 42 10.08 -4.53 -7.75
N LYS A 43 9.12 -5.18 -7.08
CA LYS A 43 9.12 -6.61 -6.78
C LYS A 43 9.14 -7.44 -8.06
N ASN A 44 8.25 -7.15 -9.00
CA ASN A 44 8.13 -7.87 -10.26
C ASN A 44 9.38 -7.75 -11.13
N ARG A 45 10.13 -6.64 -11.01
CA ARG A 45 11.42 -6.43 -11.67
C ARG A 45 12.61 -7.03 -10.90
N GLY A 46 12.36 -7.69 -9.76
CA GLY A 46 13.38 -8.36 -8.97
C GLY A 46 14.21 -7.43 -8.06
N PHE A 47 13.86 -6.15 -7.96
CA PHE A 47 14.61 -5.21 -7.11
C PHE A 47 14.41 -5.47 -5.61
N LEU A 48 13.28 -6.06 -5.22
CA LEU A 48 12.90 -6.29 -3.83
C LEU A 48 13.10 -7.73 -3.34
N LYS A 49 13.92 -8.56 -3.98
CA LYS A 49 14.21 -9.92 -3.45
C LYS A 49 14.73 -9.83 -1.99
N PRO A 50 14.22 -10.63 -1.03
CA PRO A 50 13.38 -11.82 -1.19
C PRO A 50 11.87 -11.59 -0.96
N LEU A 51 11.35 -10.37 -1.17
CA LEU A 51 9.92 -10.07 -0.98
C LEU A 51 9.05 -10.89 -1.93
N GLU A 52 8.13 -11.66 -1.35
CA GLU A 52 7.18 -12.53 -2.07
C GLU A 52 5.77 -11.94 -2.01
N ASN A 53 5.32 -11.60 -0.80
CA ASN A 53 3.94 -11.20 -0.53
C ASN A 53 3.86 -9.71 -0.17
N VAL A 54 2.99 -8.99 -0.87
CA VAL A 54 2.53 -7.66 -0.46
C VAL A 54 1.03 -7.80 -0.18
N VAL A 55 0.63 -7.54 1.06
CA VAL A 55 -0.72 -7.73 1.57
C VAL A 55 -1.27 -6.38 2.01
N VAL A 56 -2.37 -5.93 1.43
CA VAL A 56 -3.11 -4.78 1.94
C VAL A 56 -4.12 -5.28 2.94
N TYR A 57 -4.02 -4.82 4.19
CA TYR A 57 -5.00 -5.15 5.22
C TYR A 57 -6.14 -4.12 5.15
N SER A 58 -7.24 -4.52 4.50
CA SER A 58 -8.30 -3.59 4.09
C SER A 58 -8.94 -2.85 5.25
N ASN A 59 -9.15 -3.53 6.39
CA ASN A 59 -9.81 -2.93 7.56
C ASN A 59 -8.93 -1.92 8.31
N ALA A 60 -7.63 -1.89 8.03
CA ALA A 60 -6.70 -0.88 8.55
C ALA A 60 -6.30 0.14 7.46
N CYS A 61 -7.09 0.21 6.39
CA CYS A 61 -7.00 1.21 5.34
C CYS A 61 -8.31 1.99 5.26
N ALA A 62 -8.22 3.29 4.98
CA ALA A 62 -9.39 4.12 4.70
C ALA A 62 -9.03 5.23 3.71
N THR A 63 -10.03 5.85 3.09
CA THR A 63 -9.89 7.14 2.41
C THR A 63 -10.95 8.12 2.92
N PHE A 64 -11.00 9.32 2.38
CA PHE A 64 -11.94 10.35 2.75
C PHE A 64 -13.15 10.36 1.83
N ASN A 65 -14.27 10.78 2.39
CA ASN A 65 -15.37 11.28 1.58
C ASN A 65 -14.99 12.68 1.14
N VAL A 66 -14.94 12.93 -0.17
CA VAL A 66 -14.64 14.25 -0.72
C VAL A 66 -15.87 14.75 -1.48
N PRO A 67 -16.80 15.45 -0.80
CA PRO A 67 -17.92 16.11 -1.46
C PRO A 67 -17.47 17.14 -2.49
N LEU A 68 -18.34 17.45 -3.44
CA LEU A 68 -18.04 18.44 -4.48
C LEU A 68 -17.65 19.80 -3.88
N GLU A 69 -18.37 20.27 -2.87
CA GLU A 69 -18.06 21.53 -2.16
C GLU A 69 -16.64 21.55 -1.57
N VAL A 70 -16.20 20.44 -0.97
CA VAL A 70 -14.84 20.32 -0.44
C VAL A 70 -13.83 20.30 -1.58
N ALA A 71 -14.09 19.51 -2.64
CA ALA A 71 -13.20 19.41 -3.79
C ALA A 71 -13.01 20.77 -4.50
N THR A 72 -14.06 21.58 -4.63
CA THR A 72 -13.99 22.90 -5.28
C THR A 72 -13.13 23.91 -4.51
N ASN A 73 -12.94 23.70 -3.21
CA ASN A 73 -12.15 24.58 -2.35
C ASN A 73 -10.67 24.15 -2.24
N ILE A 74 -10.30 22.99 -2.78
CA ILE A 74 -8.94 22.45 -2.71
C ILE A 74 -8.40 22.26 -4.13
N LYS A 75 -7.37 23.01 -4.49
CA LYS A 75 -6.76 22.92 -5.83
C LYS A 75 -6.28 21.50 -6.12
N GLY A 76 -6.83 20.89 -7.16
CA GLY A 76 -6.46 19.55 -7.63
C GLY A 76 -7.17 18.40 -6.91
N ALA A 77 -8.06 18.68 -5.95
CA ALA A 77 -8.90 17.65 -5.36
C ALA A 77 -10.00 17.22 -6.35
N LEU A 78 -10.33 15.93 -6.34
CA LEU A 78 -11.45 15.37 -7.09
C LEU A 78 -12.49 14.86 -6.11
N ALA A 79 -13.75 15.16 -6.40
CA ALA A 79 -14.84 14.69 -5.57
C ALA A 79 -15.03 13.18 -5.76
N HIS A 80 -15.13 12.44 -4.65
CA HIS A 80 -15.48 11.03 -4.68
C HIS A 80 -16.11 10.58 -3.35
N PRO A 81 -17.02 9.60 -3.38
CA PRO A 81 -17.48 8.93 -2.17
C PRO A 81 -16.36 8.09 -1.56
N GLN A 82 -16.27 8.09 -0.23
CA GLN A 82 -15.26 7.33 0.52
C GLN A 82 -15.27 5.84 0.18
N GLU A 83 -16.40 5.17 0.43
CA GLU A 83 -16.52 3.71 0.34
C GLU A 83 -16.30 3.22 -1.09
N PHE A 84 -16.81 3.97 -2.06
CA PHE A 84 -16.61 3.66 -3.48
C PHE A 84 -15.12 3.70 -3.84
N MET A 85 -14.44 4.79 -3.51
CA MET A 85 -13.04 4.96 -3.89
C MET A 85 -12.11 4.01 -3.13
N HIS A 86 -12.39 3.77 -1.84
CA HIS A 86 -11.71 2.73 -1.06
C HIS A 86 -11.82 1.36 -1.75
N HIS A 87 -13.02 0.95 -2.16
CA HIS A 87 -13.22 -0.34 -2.83
C HIS A 87 -12.52 -0.44 -4.18
N VAL A 88 -12.64 0.59 -5.03
CA VAL A 88 -11.97 0.64 -6.34
C VAL A 88 -10.46 0.52 -6.20
N CYS A 89 -9.86 1.20 -5.24
CA CYS A 89 -8.41 1.17 -5.05
C CYS A 89 -7.92 -0.15 -4.44
N LEU A 90 -8.71 -0.81 -3.57
CA LEU A 90 -8.42 -2.19 -3.17
C LEU A 90 -8.49 -3.16 -4.36
N TYR A 91 -9.45 -2.98 -5.27
CA TYR A 91 -9.54 -3.76 -6.51
C TYR A 91 -8.29 -3.54 -7.40
N MET A 92 -7.89 -2.29 -7.62
CA MET A 92 -6.70 -1.96 -8.41
C MET A 92 -5.42 -2.54 -7.79
N ALA A 93 -5.26 -2.44 -6.47
CA ALA A 93 -4.13 -3.05 -5.75
C ALA A 93 -4.08 -4.58 -5.97
N LYS A 94 -5.24 -5.24 -5.94
CA LYS A 94 -5.36 -6.67 -6.23
C LYS A 94 -4.98 -7.00 -7.68
N GLU A 95 -5.44 -6.21 -8.64
CA GLU A 95 -5.12 -6.35 -10.07
C GLU A 95 -3.61 -6.25 -10.32
N ARG A 96 -2.90 -5.39 -9.58
CA ARG A 96 -1.43 -5.29 -9.62
C ARG A 96 -0.69 -6.48 -8.99
N GLY A 97 -1.41 -7.39 -8.34
CA GLY A 97 -0.90 -8.62 -7.74
C GLY A 97 -0.68 -8.55 -6.23
N ALA A 98 -1.15 -7.50 -5.55
CA ALA A 98 -1.19 -7.50 -4.09
C ALA A 98 -2.32 -8.43 -3.60
N LYS A 99 -2.15 -8.97 -2.39
CA LYS A 99 -3.22 -9.71 -1.69
C LYS A 99 -4.04 -8.71 -0.90
N ILE A 100 -5.37 -8.83 -0.91
CA ILE A 100 -6.25 -8.02 -0.07
C ILE A 100 -6.75 -8.92 1.05
N ALA A 101 -6.45 -8.56 2.30
CA ALA A 101 -6.83 -9.31 3.48
C ALA A 101 -7.86 -8.53 4.29
N LYS A 102 -8.95 -9.20 4.65
CA LYS A 102 -9.95 -8.69 5.60
C LYS A 102 -9.50 -8.80 7.06
N GLU A 103 -8.56 -9.71 7.35
CA GLU A 103 -8.07 -10.01 8.68
C GLU A 103 -6.60 -10.41 8.61
N VAL A 104 -5.84 -10.05 9.65
CA VAL A 104 -4.46 -10.45 9.86
C VAL A 104 -4.36 -11.04 11.25
N LEU A 105 -4.00 -12.32 11.32
CA LEU A 105 -3.81 -13.04 12.57
C LEU A 105 -2.32 -13.17 12.85
N PHE A 106 -1.93 -12.90 14.08
CA PHE A 106 -0.59 -13.18 14.57
C PHE A 106 -0.67 -14.39 15.49
N ASP A 107 0.19 -15.36 15.27
CA ASP A 107 0.37 -16.42 16.26
C ASP A 107 0.84 -15.79 17.58
N ALA A 108 0.48 -16.42 18.69
CA ALA A 108 0.96 -15.98 19.99
C ALA A 108 2.49 -15.94 19.94
N ALA A 109 3.08 -14.82 20.35
CA ALA A 109 4.53 -14.71 20.43
C ALA A 109 5.05 -15.88 21.29
N GLU A 110 5.97 -16.68 20.75
CA GLU A 110 6.75 -17.58 21.59
C GLU A 110 7.36 -16.71 22.68
N LYS A 111 7.12 -17.10 23.95
CA LYS A 111 7.78 -16.45 25.08
C LYS A 111 9.29 -16.68 24.88
N ILE A 112 9.99 -15.64 24.47
CA ILE A 112 11.46 -15.57 24.47
C ILE A 112 11.93 -15.64 25.92
#